data_AF-A0A958TIN3-F1
#
_entry.id   AF-A0A958TIN3-F1
#
_cell.length_a   1.000
_cell.length_b   1.000
_cell.length_c   1.000
_cell.angle_alpha   90.00
_cell.angle_beta   90.00
_cell.angle_gamma   90.00
#
_symmetry.space_group_name_H-M   'P 1'
#
loop_
_entity.id
_entity.type
_entity.pdbx_description
1 polymer ?
#
loop_
_entity_poly.entity_id
_entity_poly.type
_entity_poly.pdbx_seq_one_letter_code
_entity_poly.pdbx_strand_id
1 'polypeptide(L)'
;MDLFGTSYNLAKAFSYHGSFYSWTPKGEMPNTVIALSYQVGDFFKPYFDEVTLVKSIYNPYADNEEELYQKIYICRKPHQDFEKMTQLFKDRIFE
;
A
#
# COMPACT_ATOMS: atom_id res chain seq x y z
N MET A 1 -7.47 -3.08 10.99
CA MET A 1 -8.82 -3.60 11.27
C MET A 1 -9.56 -3.68 9.95
N ASP A 2 -10.06 -4.85 9.56
CA ASP A 2 -10.71 -5.07 8.27
C ASP A 2 -12.23 -5.08 8.44
N LEU A 3 -12.85 -3.90 8.32
CA LEU A 3 -14.27 -3.69 8.65
C LEU A 3 -15.21 -4.48 7.73
N PHE A 4 -14.77 -4.74 6.49
CA PHE A 4 -15.57 -5.35 5.44
C PHE A 4 -15.00 -6.68 4.92
N GLY A 5 -13.83 -7.08 5.40
CA GLY A 5 -13.12 -8.28 4.93
C GLY A 5 -13.98 -9.53 5.00
N THR A 6 -14.53 -9.85 6.17
CA THR A 6 -15.32 -11.07 6.37
C THR A 6 -16.65 -11.05 5.62
N SER A 7 -17.33 -9.91 5.56
CA SER A 7 -18.67 -9.81 4.94
C SER A 7 -18.62 -9.89 3.41
N TYR A 8 -17.50 -9.47 2.80
CA TYR A 8 -17.32 -9.50 1.34
C TYR A 8 -16.24 -10.47 0.87
N ASN A 9 -15.74 -11.33 1.77
CA ASN A 9 -14.66 -12.28 1.50
C ASN A 9 -13.44 -11.63 0.82
N LEU A 10 -13.03 -10.46 1.32
CA LEU A 10 -11.89 -9.73 0.79
C LEU A 10 -10.58 -10.29 1.37
N ALA A 11 -9.50 -10.11 0.60
CA ALA A 11 -8.16 -10.40 1.10
C ALA A 11 -7.83 -9.50 2.29
N LYS A 12 -7.05 -10.03 3.24
CA LYS A 12 -6.63 -9.29 4.44
C LYS A 12 -5.91 -8.00 4.05
N ALA A 13 -6.44 -6.87 4.50
CA ALA A 13 -5.79 -5.58 4.36
C ALA A 13 -4.61 -5.43 5.31
N PHE A 14 -3.56 -4.74 4.85
CA PHE A 14 -2.44 -4.27 5.66
C PHE A 14 -2.14 -2.81 5.29
N SER A 15 -1.54 -2.07 6.22
CA SER A 15 -1.15 -0.68 6.01
C SER A 15 0.34 -0.52 6.27
N TYR A 16 1.02 0.15 5.35
CA TYR A 16 2.40 0.57 5.50
C TYR A 16 2.46 2.08 5.54
N HIS A 17 2.48 2.59 6.76
CA HIS A 17 2.80 3.97 7.08
C HIS A 17 3.87 3.91 8.19
N GLY A 18 4.77 4.90 8.24
CA GLY A 18 5.92 4.90 9.12
C GLY A 18 5.61 4.53 10.57
N SER A 19 4.48 5.01 11.10
CA SER A 19 4.05 4.74 12.48
C SER A 19 3.42 3.35 12.72
N PHE A 20 3.10 2.59 11.66
CA PHE A 20 2.32 1.35 11.74
C PHE A 20 3.07 0.11 11.22
N TYR A 21 4.37 0.21 10.94
CA TYR A 21 5.18 -0.92 10.45
C TYR A 21 5.15 -2.15 11.39
N SER A 22 4.91 -1.97 12.68
CA SER A 22 4.79 -3.05 13.66
C SER A 22 3.50 -3.86 13.56
N TRP A 23 2.51 -3.39 12.79
CA TRP A 23 1.22 -4.08 12.57
C TRP A 23 1.21 -4.90 11.28
N THR A 24 2.35 -4.99 10.62
CA THR A 24 2.54 -5.80 9.43
C THR A 24 2.22 -7.28 9.74
N PRO A 25 1.56 -7.99 8.82
CA PRO A 25 1.44 -9.45 8.90
C PRO A 25 2.81 -10.15 8.97
N LYS A 26 2.81 -11.46 9.09
CA LYS A 26 4.03 -12.28 9.02
C LYS A 26 3.97 -13.22 7.83
N GLY A 27 5.12 -13.63 7.32
CA GLY A 27 5.24 -14.58 6.21
C GLY A 27 5.26 -13.95 4.83
N GLU A 28 4.91 -14.75 3.82
CA GLU A 28 5.03 -14.33 2.42
C GLU A 28 4.04 -13.22 2.07
N MET A 29 4.54 -12.23 1.33
CA MET A 29 3.69 -11.21 0.73
C MET A 29 2.88 -11.83 -0.43
N PRO A 30 1.58 -11.54 -0.54
CA PRO A 30 0.80 -11.98 -1.69
C PRO A 30 1.44 -11.55 -3.01
N ASN A 31 1.43 -12.44 -4.00
CA ASN A 31 1.98 -12.15 -5.33
C ASN A 31 1.26 -10.97 -6.04
N THR A 32 0.06 -10.59 -5.60
CA THR A 32 -0.68 -9.43 -6.12
C THR A 32 -1.23 -8.62 -4.95
N VAL A 33 -0.96 -7.31 -4.97
CA VAL A 33 -1.39 -6.34 -3.96
C VAL A 33 -2.10 -5.19 -4.66
N ILE A 34 -3.25 -4.80 -4.11
CA ILE A 34 -3.92 -3.55 -4.51
C ILE A 34 -3.41 -2.46 -3.58
N ALA A 35 -2.69 -1.48 -4.15
CA ALA A 35 -2.14 -0.38 -3.38
C ALA A 35 -2.95 0.90 -3.61
N LEU A 36 -3.31 1.55 -2.51
CA LEU A 36 -4.02 2.82 -2.49
C LEU A 36 -3.06 3.88 -1.98
N SER A 37 -2.89 4.98 -2.73
CA SER A 37 -2.14 6.13 -2.25
C SER A 37 -2.56 7.41 -2.98
N TYR A 38 -2.52 8.53 -2.26
CA TYR A 38 -2.67 9.88 -2.79
C TYR A 38 -1.41 10.29 -3.56
N GLN A 39 -0.25 10.03 -2.95
CA GLN A 39 1.05 10.33 -3.50
C GLN A 39 1.72 9.08 -4.05
N VAL A 40 1.71 8.89 -5.36
CA VAL A 40 2.73 8.00 -5.94
C VAL A 40 3.07 8.33 -7.38
N GLY A 41 4.36 8.55 -7.62
CA GLY A 41 5.04 8.29 -8.89
C GLY A 41 5.66 6.89 -8.82
N ASP A 42 6.92 6.81 -8.42
CA ASP A 42 7.73 5.60 -8.49
C ASP A 42 7.90 4.86 -7.15
N PHE A 43 7.21 5.28 -6.07
CA PHE A 43 7.38 4.72 -4.72
C PHE A 43 7.25 3.20 -4.65
N PHE A 44 6.33 2.60 -5.41
CA PHE A 44 6.13 1.15 -5.37
C PHE A 44 7.15 0.35 -6.19
N LYS A 45 7.85 0.98 -7.14
CA LYS A 45 8.76 0.29 -8.07
C LYS A 45 9.92 -0.44 -7.38
N PRO A 46 10.53 0.07 -6.28
CA PRO A 46 11.58 -0.68 -5.58
C PRO A 46 11.09 -1.98 -4.92
N TYR A 47 9.79 -2.13 -4.69
CA TYR A 47 9.21 -3.23 -3.91
C TYR A 47 8.56 -4.32 -4.77
N PHE A 48 8.30 -4.03 -6.05
CA PHE A 48 7.55 -4.91 -6.96
C PHE A 48 8.11 -4.81 -8.38
N ASP A 49 8.21 -5.94 -9.09
CA ASP A 49 8.63 -5.94 -10.50
C ASP A 49 7.59 -5.24 -11.39
N GLU A 50 6.31 -5.37 -11.04
CA GLU A 50 5.19 -4.86 -11.84
C GLU A 50 4.35 -3.89 -11.01
N VAL A 51 4.25 -2.65 -11.46
CA VAL A 51 3.42 -1.60 -10.85
C VAL A 51 2.57 -0.96 -11.93
N THR A 52 1.25 -1.16 -11.88
CA THR A 52 0.32 -0.61 -12.88
C THR A 52 -0.70 0.31 -12.21
N LEU A 53 -0.74 1.58 -12.61
CA LEU A 53 -1.84 2.49 -12.25
C LEU A 53 -3.10 2.07 -13.00
N VAL A 54 -4.14 1.67 -12.27
CA VAL A 54 -5.40 1.22 -12.88
C VAL A 54 -6.53 2.23 -12.76
N LYS A 55 -6.46 3.13 -11.78
CA LYS A 55 -7.46 4.19 -11.60
C LYS A 55 -6.88 5.38 -10.86
N SER A 56 -7.32 6.57 -11.27
CA SER A 56 -7.22 7.80 -10.48
C SER A 56 -8.63 8.32 -10.21
N ILE A 57 -8.93 8.64 -8.96
CA ILE A 57 -10.22 9.15 -8.51
C ILE A 57 -10.00 10.57 -8.01
N TYR A 58 -10.63 11.53 -8.67
CA TYR A 58 -10.59 12.94 -8.27
C TYR A 58 -11.43 13.17 -7.00
N ASN A 59 -10.85 13.87 -6.03
CA ASN A 59 -11.53 14.30 -4.81
C ASN A 59 -11.69 15.83 -4.81
N PRO A 60 -12.88 16.38 -5.11
CA PRO A 60 -13.11 17.83 -5.13
C PRO A 60 -13.04 18.48 -3.75
N TYR A 61 -12.99 17.68 -2.68
CA TYR A 61 -12.93 18.12 -1.29
C TYR A 61 -11.56 17.90 -0.65
N ALA A 62 -10.53 17.61 -1.45
CA ALA A 62 -9.16 17.51 -0.95
C ALA A 62 -8.69 18.85 -0.37
N ASP A 63 -8.01 18.80 0.77
CA ASP A 63 -7.47 20.01 1.44
C ASP A 63 -6.26 20.57 0.70
N ASN A 64 -5.51 19.73 -0.01
CA ASN A 64 -4.33 20.08 -0.77
C ASN A 64 -4.27 19.37 -2.14
N GLU A 65 -3.37 19.85 -3.01
CA GLU A 65 -3.22 19.30 -4.37
C GLU A 65 -2.69 17.85 -4.39
N GLU A 66 -1.94 17.44 -3.37
CA GLU A 66 -1.33 16.11 -3.30
C GLU A 66 -2.39 15.03 -3.05
N GLU A 67 -3.45 15.37 -2.31
CA GLU A 67 -4.60 14.52 -2.00
C GLU A 67 -5.74 14.63 -3.01
N LEU A 68 -5.59 15.49 -4.02
CA LEU A 68 -6.61 15.77 -5.03
C LEU A 68 -6.99 14.53 -5.85
N TYR A 69 -6.08 13.55 -5.95
CA TYR A 69 -6.32 12.29 -6.63
C TYR A 69 -5.94 11.09 -5.77
N GLN A 70 -6.92 10.28 -5.41
CA GLN A 70 -6.67 8.93 -4.89
C GLN A 70 -6.32 8.02 -6.07
N LYS A 71 -5.11 7.46 -6.06
CA LYS A 71 -4.65 6.52 -7.09
C LYS A 71 -4.76 5.08 -6.59
N ILE A 72 -5.08 4.18 -7.51
CA ILE A 72 -5.20 2.74 -7.29
C ILE A 72 -4.22 2.03 -8.21
N TYR A 73 -3.34 1.24 -7.61
CA TYR A 73 -2.33 0.45 -8.32
C TYR A 73 -2.57 -1.04 -8.13
N ILE A 74 -2.24 -1.81 -9.16
CA ILE A 74 -2.02 -3.24 -9.05
C ILE A 74 -0.50 -3.46 -9.05
N CYS A 75 0.01 -3.96 -7.93
CA CYS A 75 1.41 -4.31 -7.74
C CYS A 75 1.57 -5.83 -7.74
N ARG A 76 2.54 -6.37 -8.47
CA ARG A 76 2.78 -7.82 -8.54
C ARG A 76 4.26 -8.18 -8.39
N LYS A 77 4.51 -9.43 -8.02
CA LYS A 77 5.86 -10.01 -7.82
C LYS A 77 6.67 -9.18 -6.80
N PRO A 78 6.27 -9.22 -5.51
CA PRO A 78 7.00 -8.51 -4.48
C PRO A 78 8.43 -9.05 -4.34
N HIS A 79 9.41 -8.15 -4.16
CA HIS A 79 10.81 -8.53 -3.92
C HIS A 79 11.10 -8.97 -2.47
N GLN A 80 10.08 -8.92 -1.61
CA GLN A 80 10.21 -9.06 -0.17
C GLN A 80 8.99 -9.74 0.45
N ASP A 81 9.23 -10.39 1.60
CA ASP A 81 8.19 -10.85 2.51
C ASP A 81 7.78 -9.73 3.49
N PHE A 82 6.84 -10.05 4.37
CA PHE A 82 6.32 -9.09 5.33
C PHE A 82 7.37 -8.68 6.40
N GLU A 83 8.27 -9.59 6.76
CA GLU A 83 9.35 -9.35 7.71
C GLU A 83 10.37 -8.34 7.17
N LYS A 84 10.80 -8.50 5.92
CA LYS A 84 11.72 -7.57 5.25
C LYS A 84 11.06 -6.23 4.99
N MET A 85 9.77 -6.19 4.66
CA MET A 85 9.02 -4.93 4.63
C MET A 85 9.03 -4.20 5.97
N THR A 86 8.83 -4.92 7.07
CA THR A 86 8.86 -4.34 8.42
C THR A 86 10.22 -3.67 8.68
N GLN A 87 11.31 -4.30 8.25
CA GLN A 87 12.66 -3.72 8.36
C GLN A 87 12.83 -2.48 7.49
N LEU A 88 12.36 -2.52 6.23
CA LEU A 88 12.47 -1.39 5.29
C LEU A 88 11.71 -0.14 5.76
N PHE A 89 10.63 -0.31 6.51
CA PHE A 89 9.79 0.79 7.01
C PHE A 89 10.12 1.20 8.45
N LYS A 90 10.92 0.42 9.18
CA LYS A 90 11.34 0.74 10.55
C LYS A 90 12.09 2.07 10.64
N ASP A 91 12.83 2.43 9.60
CA ASP A 91 13.61 3.68 9.58
C ASP A 91 12.82 4.87 9.03
N ARG A 92 11.54 4.67 8.64
CA ARG A 92 10.67 5.67 8.02
C ARG A 92 9.55 6.16 8.95
N ILE A 93 9.75 6.07 10.27
CA ILE A 93 8.71 6.33 11.27
C ILE A 93 8.21 7.79 11.26
N PHE A 94 9.03 8.73 10.78
CA PHE A 94 8.77 10.17 10.77
C PHE A 94 8.54 10.77 9.37
N GLU A 95 8.47 9.93 8.33
CA GLU A 95 7.96 10.33 7.01
C GLU A 95 6.43 10.31 7.02
#